data_AF-A0A1V3RY19-F1
#
_entry.id   AF-A0A1V3RY19-F1
#
_cell.length_a   1.000
_cell.length_b   1.000
_cell.length_c   1.000
_cell.angle_alpha   90.00
_cell.angle_beta   90.00
_cell.angle_gamma   90.00
#
_symmetry.space_group_name_H-M   'P 1'
#
loop_
_entity.id
_entity.type
_entity.pdbx_description
1 polymer ?
#
loop_
_entity_poly.entity_id
_entity_poly.type
_entity_poly.pdbx_seq_one_letter_code
_entity_poly.pdbx_strand_id
1 'polypeptide(L)'
;MRTLIWLVAGLLAAVWTGMVALTVQLSGWLLNAVASAPSTGTAPGPLPVPDWLAPWADTEWFAALQVVWMNGAQWLAHWVPGAGGLMEWVTPLLWTGWALGLLPLLALALFLHWLAGRGTPPAAPRNASA
;
A
#
# COMPACT_ATOMS: atom_id res chain seq x y z
N MET A 1 -20.99 -16.39 -10.83
CA MET A 1 -19.52 -16.43 -11.03
C MET A 1 -18.89 -15.04 -11.09
N ARG A 2 -19.47 -14.09 -11.84
CA ARG A 2 -18.97 -12.70 -11.94
C ARG A 2 -18.83 -11.95 -10.60
N THR A 3 -19.72 -12.18 -9.63
CA THR A 3 -19.68 -11.53 -8.30
C THR A 3 -18.51 -11.99 -7.44
N LEU A 4 -18.11 -13.27 -7.55
CA LEU A 4 -17.00 -13.83 -6.78
C LEU A 4 -15.66 -13.21 -7.22
N ILE A 5 -15.48 -12.99 -8.52
CA ILE A 5 -14.27 -12.35 -9.09
C ILE A 5 -14.09 -10.95 -8.50
N TRP A 6 -15.16 -10.16 -8.44
CA TRP A 6 -15.14 -8.82 -7.86
C TRP A 6 -14.95 -8.83 -6.34
N LEU A 7 -15.52 -9.80 -5.61
CA LEU A 7 -15.29 -9.94 -4.18
C LEU A 7 -13.83 -10.24 -3.85
N VAL A 8 -13.22 -11.20 -4.55
CA VAL A 8 -11.81 -11.56 -4.34
C VAL A 8 -10.89 -10.42 -4.75
N ALA A 9 -11.12 -9.81 -5.93
CA ALA A 9 -10.34 -8.66 -6.38
C ALA A 9 -10.49 -7.46 -5.44
N GLY A 10 -11.72 -7.20 -4.96
CA GLY A 10 -12.00 -6.14 -3.99
C GLY A 10 -11.32 -6.38 -2.65
N LEU A 11 -11.33 -7.61 -2.14
CA LEU A 11 -10.62 -7.98 -0.92
C LEU A 11 -9.10 -7.79 -1.08
N LEU A 12 -8.53 -8.27 -2.19
CA LEU A 12 -7.09 -8.12 -2.43
C LEU A 12 -6.70 -6.64 -2.60
N ALA A 13 -7.53 -5.85 -3.29
CA ALA A 13 -7.35 -4.41 -3.42
C ALA A 13 -7.46 -3.69 -2.07
N ALA A 14 -8.38 -4.11 -1.20
CA ALA A 14 -8.52 -3.56 0.15
C ALA A 14 -7.29 -3.88 1.01
N VAL A 15 -6.79 -5.13 0.97
CA VAL A 15 -5.57 -5.52 1.66
C VAL A 15 -4.36 -4.75 1.15
N TRP A 16 -4.20 -4.65 -0.19
CA TRP A 16 -3.13 -3.86 -0.81
C TRP A 16 -3.19 -2.38 -0.40
N THR A 17 -4.37 -1.79 -0.47
CA THR A 17 -4.58 -0.39 -0.09
C THR A 17 -4.32 -0.17 1.39
N GLY A 18 -4.75 -1.10 2.25
CA GLY A 18 -4.44 -1.08 3.68
C GLY A 18 -2.93 -1.14 3.95
N MET A 19 -2.21 -2.00 3.24
CA MET A 19 -0.75 -2.11 3.37
C MET A 19 -0.04 -0.83 2.94
N VAL A 20 -0.46 -0.20 1.84
CA VAL A 20 0.07 1.11 1.43
C VAL A 20 -0.29 2.19 2.45
N ALA A 21 -1.51 2.23 2.96
CA ALA A 21 -1.94 3.24 3.93
C ALA A 21 -1.16 3.14 5.25
N LEU A 22 -0.90 1.92 5.72
CA LEU A 22 -0.01 1.68 6.87
C LEU A 22 1.40 2.20 6.59
N THR A 23 1.92 1.92 5.39
CA THR A 23 3.23 2.39 4.94
C THR A 23 3.30 3.93 4.94
N VAL A 24 2.26 4.62 4.47
CA VAL A 24 2.15 6.10 4.49
C VAL A 24 2.17 6.63 5.92
N GLN A 25 1.35 6.07 6.81
CA GLN A 25 1.28 6.50 8.21
C GLN A 25 2.62 6.31 8.93
N LEU A 26 3.27 5.16 8.71
CA LEU A 26 4.59 4.87 9.26
C LEU A 26 5.66 5.85 8.74
N SER A 27 5.64 6.13 7.43
CA SER A 27 6.53 7.12 6.79
C SER A 27 6.36 8.49 7.44
N GLY A 28 5.12 8.97 7.54
CA GLY A 28 4.81 10.28 8.12
C GLY A 28 5.23 10.37 9.58
N TRP A 29 5.00 9.31 10.36
CA TRP A 29 5.44 9.23 11.75
C TRP A 29 6.97 9.33 11.90
N LEU A 30 7.72 8.56 11.12
CA LEU A 30 9.20 8.57 11.15
C LEU A 30 9.76 9.94 10.71
N LEU A 31 9.19 10.52 9.66
CA LEU A 31 9.61 11.84 9.16
C LEU A 31 9.31 12.94 10.18
N ASN A 32 8.16 12.90 10.84
CA ASN A 32 7.80 13.86 11.89
C ASN A 32 8.72 13.74 13.10
N ALA A 33 9.12 12.51 13.48
CA ALA A 33 10.06 12.28 14.56
C ALA A 33 11.44 12.90 14.28
N VAL A 34 11.95 12.77 13.05
CA VAL A 34 13.20 13.40 12.63
C VAL A 34 13.08 14.92 12.60
N ALA A 35 11.97 15.46 12.08
CA ALA A 35 11.72 16.90 12.03
C ALA A 35 11.58 17.54 13.43
N SER A 36 11.13 16.77 14.42
CA SER A 36 10.93 17.22 15.81
C SER A 36 12.17 17.05 16.69
N ALA A 37 13.23 16.41 16.20
CA ALA A 37 14.44 16.18 16.97
C ALA A 37 15.21 17.50 17.21
N PRO A 38 15.64 17.81 18.45
CA PRO A 38 16.41 19.00 18.72
C PRO A 38 17.76 18.97 17.97
N SER A 39 18.14 20.09 17.35
CA SER A 39 19.35 20.24 16.55
C SER A 39 20.67 20.22 17.35
N THR A 40 20.57 20.17 18.67
CA THR A 40 21.70 19.94 19.59
C THR A 40 21.95 18.44 19.63
N GLY A 41 23.16 17.97 19.25
CA GLY A 41 23.54 16.55 19.07
C GLY A 41 23.44 15.61 20.29
N THR A 42 22.49 15.83 21.17
CA THR A 42 22.00 14.90 22.20
C THR A 42 21.31 13.72 21.51
N ALA A 43 21.58 12.52 22.01
CA ALA A 43 20.97 11.29 21.52
C ALA A 43 19.44 11.47 21.43
N PRO A 44 18.80 11.13 20.30
CA PRO A 44 17.35 11.24 20.19
C PRO A 44 16.71 10.40 21.31
N GLY A 45 15.85 11.04 22.10
CA GLY A 45 15.04 10.34 23.10
C GLY A 45 14.15 9.27 22.43
N PRO A 46 13.54 8.38 23.22
CA PRO A 46 12.64 7.36 22.67
C PRO A 46 11.55 8.00 21.80
N LEU A 47 11.40 7.49 20.57
CA LEU A 47 10.39 8.00 19.63
C LEU A 47 8.99 7.84 20.27
N PRO A 48 8.15 8.89 20.25
CA PRO A 48 6.78 8.77 20.74
C PRO A 48 6.02 7.75 19.89
N VAL A 49 5.57 6.67 20.52
CA VAL A 49 4.78 5.61 19.88
C VAL A 49 3.38 6.15 19.58
N PRO A 50 2.89 6.11 18.33
CA PRO A 50 1.57 6.62 17.99
C PRO A 50 0.47 5.63 18.43
N ASP A 51 -0.73 6.14 18.73
CA ASP A 51 -1.82 5.35 19.33
C ASP A 51 -2.25 4.13 18.50
N TRP A 52 -2.18 4.24 17.17
CA TRP A 52 -2.49 3.11 16.26
C TRP A 52 -1.47 1.97 16.36
N LEU A 53 -0.30 2.26 16.90
CA LEU A 53 0.86 1.39 17.01
C LEU A 53 1.08 0.92 18.46
N ALA A 54 0.49 1.62 19.44
CA ALA A 54 0.45 1.24 20.85
C ALA A 54 0.06 -0.24 21.11
N PRO A 55 -0.96 -0.85 20.43
CA PRO A 55 -1.28 -2.25 20.65
C PRO A 55 -0.23 -3.25 20.12
N TRP A 56 0.79 -2.78 19.40
CA TRP A 56 1.81 -3.60 18.75
C TRP A 56 3.24 -3.33 19.23
N ALA A 57 3.42 -2.38 20.15
CA ALA A 57 4.72 -1.80 20.53
C ALA A 57 5.71 -2.81 21.15
N ASP A 58 5.22 -3.91 21.73
CA ASP A 58 6.04 -4.89 22.45
C ASP A 58 6.68 -5.96 21.56
N THR A 59 6.53 -5.87 20.24
CA THR A 59 6.84 -7.00 19.36
C THR A 59 8.16 -6.82 18.63
N GLU A 60 9.03 -7.83 18.69
CA GLU A 60 10.38 -7.84 18.10
C GLU A 60 10.43 -7.49 16.59
N TRP A 61 9.32 -7.65 15.88
CA TRP A 61 9.20 -7.25 14.48
C TRP A 61 9.36 -5.73 14.26
N PHE A 62 9.18 -4.90 15.29
CA PHE A 62 9.39 -3.46 15.21
C PHE A 62 10.83 -3.10 14.84
N ALA A 63 11.80 -3.78 15.43
CA ALA A 63 13.21 -3.57 15.13
C ALA A 63 13.52 -3.95 13.68
N ALA A 64 12.97 -5.09 13.21
CA ALA A 64 13.12 -5.53 11.83
C ALA A 64 12.49 -4.53 10.84
N LEU A 65 11.32 -3.99 11.16
CA LEU A 65 10.64 -2.98 10.36
C LEU A 65 11.47 -1.70 10.25
N GLN A 66 12.03 -1.22 11.36
CA GLN A 66 12.92 -0.04 11.36
C GLN A 66 14.14 -0.26 10.46
N VAL A 67 14.76 -1.44 10.52
CA VAL A 67 15.92 -1.78 9.67
C VAL A 67 15.54 -1.77 8.19
N VAL A 68 14.43 -2.42 7.81
CA VAL A 68 13.93 -2.42 6.43
C VAL A 68 13.64 -1.00 5.95
N TRP A 69 13.01 -0.19 6.81
CA TRP A 69 12.69 1.19 6.49
C TRP A 69 13.92 2.07 6.30
N MET A 70 14.90 1.95 7.20
CA MET A 70 16.15 2.70 7.13
C MET A 70 16.94 2.34 5.87
N ASN A 71 17.03 1.05 5.54
CA ASN A 71 17.67 0.58 4.31
C ASN A 71 16.94 1.11 3.05
N GLY A 72 15.61 1.10 3.06
CA GLY A 72 14.81 1.67 1.98
C GLY A 72 15.06 3.17 1.80
N ALA A 73 15.08 3.93 2.90
CA ALA A 73 15.35 5.36 2.88
C ALA A 73 16.79 5.68 2.41
N GLN A 74 17.78 4.92 2.84
CA GLN A 74 19.17 5.06 2.38
C GLN A 74 19.33 4.73 0.89
N TRP A 75 18.69 3.66 0.43
CA TRP A 75 18.64 3.33 -0.99
C TRP A 75 18.00 4.47 -1.78
N LEU A 76 16.90 5.05 -1.28
CA LEU A 76 16.26 6.20 -1.92
C LEU A 76 17.16 7.45 -1.94
N ALA A 77 17.86 7.72 -0.83
CA ALA A 77 18.79 8.85 -0.72
C ALA A 77 19.91 8.77 -1.78
N HIS A 78 20.29 7.57 -2.21
CA HIS A 78 21.30 7.38 -3.26
C HIS A 78 20.81 7.85 -4.64
N TRP A 79 19.50 7.74 -4.91
CA TRP A 79 18.90 8.09 -6.20
C TRP A 79 18.35 9.51 -6.26
N VAL A 80 18.16 10.16 -5.10
CA VAL A 80 17.56 11.50 -5.03
C VAL A 80 18.66 12.58 -5.05
N PRO A 81 18.67 13.50 -6.04
CA PRO A 81 19.61 14.62 -6.05
C PRO A 81 19.13 15.77 -5.13
N GLY A 82 19.94 16.17 -4.15
CA GLY A 82 19.80 17.45 -3.44
C GLY A 82 19.15 17.43 -2.04
N ALA A 83 19.40 18.51 -1.28
CA ALA A 83 19.18 18.61 0.18
C ALA A 83 17.72 18.67 0.67
N GLY A 84 16.72 18.78 -0.23
CA GLY A 84 15.29 18.73 0.11
C GLY A 84 14.61 17.39 -0.20
N GLY A 85 15.31 16.46 -0.84
CA GLY A 85 14.66 15.53 -1.78
C GLY A 85 13.96 14.30 -1.19
N LEU A 86 14.21 13.88 0.05
CA LEU A 86 13.60 12.62 0.50
C LEU A 86 12.13 12.79 0.88
N MET A 87 11.79 13.84 1.62
CA MET A 87 10.41 14.13 2.04
C MET A 87 9.47 14.42 0.87
N GLU A 88 9.96 15.15 -0.13
CA GLU A 88 9.15 15.51 -1.30
C GLU A 88 8.88 14.31 -2.21
N TRP A 89 9.77 13.32 -2.23
CA TRP A 89 9.66 12.14 -3.10
C TRP A 89 8.93 10.96 -2.45
N VAL A 90 8.84 10.89 -1.12
CA VAL A 90 8.10 9.83 -0.41
C VAL A 90 6.64 9.76 -0.86
N THR A 91 5.95 10.91 -0.92
CA THR A 91 4.54 10.98 -1.34
C THR A 91 4.29 10.45 -2.77
N PRO A 92 4.98 10.95 -3.81
CA PRO A 92 4.78 10.43 -5.17
C PRO A 92 5.22 8.97 -5.32
N LEU A 93 6.24 8.50 -4.59
CA LEU A 93 6.62 7.08 -4.62
C LEU A 93 5.55 6.19 -4.01
N LEU A 94 4.94 6.59 -2.88
CA LEU A 94 3.86 5.83 -2.24
C LEU A 94 2.64 5.73 -3.15
N TRP A 95 2.27 6.83 -3.81
CA TRP A 95 1.19 6.83 -4.80
C TRP A 95 1.51 5.98 -6.04
N THR A 96 2.76 6.03 -6.51
CA THR A 96 3.21 5.20 -7.63
C THR A 96 3.16 3.73 -7.26
N GLY A 97 3.66 3.35 -6.09
CA GLY A 97 3.58 1.99 -5.56
C GLY A 97 2.13 1.52 -5.45
N TRP A 98 1.24 2.35 -4.89
CA TRP A 98 -0.19 2.07 -4.84
C TRP A 98 -0.79 1.77 -6.22
N ALA A 99 -0.59 2.68 -7.18
CA ALA A 99 -1.10 2.56 -8.54
C ALA A 99 -0.56 1.30 -9.24
N LEU A 100 0.72 1.00 -9.03
CA LEU A 100 1.39 -0.15 -9.65
C LEU A 100 0.84 -1.49 -9.14
N GLY A 101 0.36 -1.57 -7.91
CA GLY A 101 -0.35 -2.77 -7.43
C GLY A 101 -1.84 -2.79 -7.77
N LEU A 102 -2.52 -1.64 -7.69
CA LEU A 102 -3.97 -1.58 -7.87
C LEU A 102 -4.40 -1.70 -9.35
N LEU A 103 -3.70 -1.02 -10.27
CA LEU A 103 -4.00 -1.05 -11.71
C LEU A 103 -3.97 -2.45 -12.32
N PRO A 104 -2.92 -3.29 -12.13
CA PRO A 104 -2.92 -4.64 -12.69
C PRO A 104 -3.98 -5.54 -12.03
N LEU A 105 -4.29 -5.34 -10.74
CA LEU A 105 -5.37 -6.07 -10.08
C LEU A 105 -6.73 -5.76 -10.72
N LEU A 106 -7.02 -4.48 -10.97
CA LEU A 106 -8.22 -4.04 -11.67
C LEU A 106 -8.26 -4.53 -13.12
N ALA A 107 -7.14 -4.45 -13.84
CA ALA A 107 -7.04 -4.92 -15.21
C ALA A 107 -7.32 -6.43 -15.30
N LEU A 108 -6.73 -7.22 -14.39
CA LEU A 108 -6.95 -8.66 -14.31
C LEU A 108 -8.41 -8.99 -13.98
N ALA A 109 -9.02 -8.27 -13.03
CA ALA A 109 -10.41 -8.45 -12.67
C ALA A 109 -11.35 -8.14 -13.85
N LEU A 110 -11.10 -7.06 -14.58
CA LEU A 110 -11.86 -6.71 -15.80
C LEU A 110 -11.72 -7.79 -16.88
N PHE A 111 -10.49 -8.26 -17.11
CA PHE A 111 -10.20 -9.29 -18.10
C PHE A 111 -10.93 -10.60 -17.79
N LEU A 112 -10.86 -11.06 -16.54
CA LEU A 112 -11.58 -12.25 -16.08
C LEU A 112 -13.11 -12.08 -16.16
N HIS A 113 -13.62 -10.91 -15.80
CA HIS A 113 -15.05 -10.60 -15.90
C HIS A 113 -15.56 -10.63 -17.35
N TRP A 114 -14.75 -10.11 -18.27
CA TRP A 114 -15.03 -10.10 -19.69
C TRP A 114 -15.00 -11.52 -20.28
N LEU A 115 -13.99 -12.33 -19.94
CA LEU A 115 -13.91 -13.74 -20.35
C LEU A 115 -15.14 -14.53 -19.86
N ALA A 116 -15.52 -14.35 -18.59
CA ALA A 116 -16.71 -14.97 -18.00
C ALA A 116 -18.03 -14.52 -18.66
N GLY A 117 -18.04 -13.36 -19.33
CA GLY A 117 -19.18 -12.85 -20.07
C GLY A 117 -19.41 -13.49 -21.44
N ARG A 118 -18.33 -13.95 -22.07
CA ARG A 118 -18.37 -14.48 -23.44
C ARG A 118 -19.02 -15.85 -23.55
N GLY A 119 -19.09 -16.61 -22.45
CA GLY A 119 -19.62 -17.97 -22.42
C GLY A 119 -21.12 -18.11 -22.11
N THR A 120 -21.91 -17.03 -22.12
CA THR A 120 -23.35 -17.12 -21.86
C THR A 120 -24.11 -17.13 -23.21
N PRO A 121 -24.41 -18.31 -23.79
CA PRO A 121 -25.21 -18.35 -25.00
C PRO A 121 -26.60 -17.75 -24.75
N PRO A 122 -27.17 -17.01 -25.72
CA PRO A 122 -28.52 -16.50 -25.61
C PRO A 122 -29.46 -17.67 -25.36
N ALA A 123 -30.30 -17.55 -24.31
CA ALA A 123 -31.34 -18.51 -24.03
C ALA A 123 -32.20 -18.66 -25.28
N ALA A 124 -32.10 -19.82 -25.93
CA ALA A 124 -32.87 -20.10 -27.14
C ALA A 124 -34.36 -19.89 -26.83
N PRO A 125 -35.11 -19.17 -27.68
CA PRO A 125 -36.53 -18.98 -27.46
C PRO A 125 -37.21 -20.35 -27.38
N ARG A 126 -37.80 -20.63 -26.22
CA ARG A 126 -38.59 -21.84 -25.96
C ARG A 126 -39.89 -21.68 -26.75
N ASN A 127 -39.84 -22.02 -28.03
CA ASN A 127 -41.02 -21.99 -28.89
C ASN A 127 -41.99 -23.06 -28.39
N ALA A 128 -43.04 -22.61 -27.72
CA ALA A 128 -44.19 -23.38 -27.32
C ALA A 128 -45.27 -23.26 -28.40
N SER A 129 -45.66 -24.40 -29.00
CA SER A 129 -46.97 -24.70 -29.62
C SER A 129 -46.80 -26.01 -30.40
N ALA A 130 -47.30 -27.15 -29.90
CA ALA A 130 -48.71 -27.60 -29.88
C ALA A 130 -49.18 -28.03 -31.26
#